data_AF-A0A2D4JQX3-F1
#
_entry.id   AF-A0A2D4JQX3-F1
#
_cell.length_a   1.000
_cell.length_b   1.000
_cell.length_c   1.000
_cell.angle_alpha   90.00
_cell.angle_beta   90.00
_cell.angle_gamma   90.00
#
_symmetry.space_group_name_H-M   'P 1'
#
loop_
_entity.id
_entity.type
_entity.pdbx_description
1 polymer ?
#
loop_
_entity_poly.entity_id
_entity_poly.type
_entity_poly.pdbx_seq_one_letter_code
_entity_poly.pdbx_strand_id
1 'polypeptide(L)'
;VQLHWIVQILALMAAILGLVFIISSKNRSELPHFISWHSILGLVTILATCGQVLCGLGLLFPQLLRILLVAQLWRCHTVYGLIVYLLATSTVVLGICSDWFQAQIKGMAWYLCLGLIFCPALVIVNQTSRTCLSKKRQYF
;
A
#
# COMPACT_ATOMS: atom_id res chain seq x y z
N VAL A 1 17.30 0.48 4.56
CA VAL A 1 16.51 1.55 3.87
C VAL A 1 16.52 1.43 2.34
N GLN A 2 17.60 0.94 1.70
CA GLN A 2 17.67 0.85 0.23
C GLN A 2 16.59 -0.05 -0.40
N LEU A 3 16.39 -1.26 0.10
CA LEU A 3 15.35 -2.16 -0.44
C LEU A 3 13.92 -1.59 -0.29
N HIS A 4 13.65 -0.82 0.77
CA HIS A 4 12.31 -0.30 1.03
C HIS A 4 11.81 0.64 -0.08
N TRP A 5 12.64 1.62 -0.48
CA TRP A 5 12.23 2.58 -1.50
C TRP A 5 12.19 1.92 -2.89
N ILE A 6 13.09 0.98 -3.19
CA ILE A 6 13.07 0.22 -4.45
C ILE A 6 11.75 -0.56 -4.57
N VAL A 7 11.37 -1.29 -3.52
CA VAL A 7 10.11 -2.06 -3.50
C VAL A 7 8.89 -1.13 -3.60
N GLN A 8 8.92 0.05 -2.95
CA GLN A 8 7.84 1.04 -3.05
C GLN A 8 7.67 1.57 -4.48
N ILE A 9 8.76 1.94 -5.16
CA ILE A 9 8.70 2.40 -6.55
C ILE A 9 8.19 1.28 -7.47
N LEU A 10 8.68 0.06 -7.30
CA LEU A 10 8.23 -1.09 -8.09
C LEU A 10 6.73 -1.37 -7.88
N ALA A 11 6.25 -1.29 -6.64
CA ALA A 11 4.84 -1.45 -6.31
C ALA A 11 3.97 -0.35 -6.94
N LEU A 12 4.42 0.91 -6.89
CA LEU A 12 3.72 2.02 -7.54
C LEU A 12 3.66 1.84 -9.07
N MET A 13 4.75 1.44 -9.69
CA MET A 13 4.79 1.15 -11.12
C MET A 13 3.84 0.01 -11.50
N ALA A 14 3.82 -1.08 -10.72
CA ALA A 14 2.88 -2.18 -10.92
C ALA A 14 1.42 -1.73 -10.77
N ALA A 15 1.12 -0.87 -9.79
CA ALA A 15 -0.23 -0.33 -9.59
C ALA A 15 -0.68 0.56 -10.77
N ILE A 16 0.20 1.42 -11.28
CA ILE A 16 -0.08 2.26 -12.45
C ILE A 16 -0.30 1.38 -13.69
N LEU A 17 0.54 0.37 -13.92
CA LEU A 17 0.36 -0.57 -15.03
C LEU A 17 -0.96 -1.32 -14.94
N GLY A 18 -1.33 -1.81 -13.76
CA GLY A 18 -2.63 -2.44 -13.52
C GLY A 18 -3.80 -1.50 -13.79
N LEU A 19 -3.70 -0.23 -13.39
CA LEU A 19 -4.71 0.79 -13.67
C LEU A 19 -4.84 1.05 -15.19
N VAL A 20 -3.73 1.22 -15.90
CA VAL A 20 -3.72 1.41 -17.36
C VAL A 20 -4.35 0.20 -18.06
N PHE A 21 -3.99 -1.01 -17.62
CA PHE A 21 -4.56 -2.24 -18.15
C PHE A 21 -6.08 -2.30 -17.98
N ILE A 22 -6.61 -2.05 -16.78
CA ILE A 22 -8.05 -2.16 -16.54
C ILE A 22 -8.83 -1.05 -17.24
N ILE A 23 -8.29 0.18 -17.34
CA ILE A 23 -8.90 1.25 -18.12
C ILE A 23 -8.96 0.85 -19.59
N SER A 24 -7.86 0.34 -20.15
CA SER A 24 -7.81 -0.08 -21.56
C SER A 24 -8.77 -1.23 -21.85
N SER A 25 -8.86 -2.21 -20.94
CA SER A 25 -9.82 -3.33 -21.06
C SER A 25 -11.26 -2.84 -21.03
N LYS A 26 -11.60 -1.92 -20.12
CA LYS A 26 -12.95 -1.38 -19.99
C LYS A 26 -13.37 -0.52 -21.18
N ASN A 27 -12.45 0.30 -21.72
CA ASN A 27 -12.68 1.04 -22.95
C ASN A 27 -13.07 0.10 -24.10
N ARG A 28 -12.35 -1.01 -24.28
CA ARG A 28 -12.65 -1.98 -25.35
C ARG A 28 -13.96 -2.73 -25.15
N SER A 29 -14.42 -2.86 -23.91
CA SER A 29 -15.67 -3.55 -23.56
C SER A 29 -16.85 -2.59 -23.39
N GLU A 30 -16.66 -1.28 -23.63
CA GLU A 30 -17.66 -0.23 -23.40
C GLU A 30 -18.26 -0.29 -21.98
N LEU A 31 -17.43 -0.70 -21.01
CA LEU A 31 -17.85 -0.83 -19.62
C LEU A 31 -17.56 0.45 -18.85
N PRO A 32 -18.47 0.89 -17.98
CA PRO A 32 -18.26 2.12 -17.25
C PRO A 32 -17.14 2.02 -16.19
N HIS A 33 -16.47 3.15 -15.96
CA HIS A 33 -15.30 3.26 -15.09
C HIS A 33 -15.68 3.73 -13.68
N PHE A 34 -14.87 3.34 -12.69
CA PHE A 34 -14.95 3.87 -11.32
C PHE A 34 -16.31 3.73 -10.59
N ILE A 35 -17.12 2.73 -10.93
CA ILE A 35 -18.42 2.50 -10.25
C ILE A 35 -18.28 1.63 -9.01
N SER A 36 -17.36 0.66 -9.01
CA SER A 36 -17.24 -0.26 -7.89
C SER A 36 -16.46 0.37 -6.74
N TRP A 37 -16.79 0.00 -5.50
CA TRP A 37 -16.03 0.37 -4.31
C TRP A 37 -14.54 0.07 -4.44
N HIS A 38 -14.19 -1.08 -5.03
CA HIS A 38 -12.81 -1.44 -5.33
C HIS A 38 -12.12 -0.40 -6.23
N SER A 39 -12.78 0.02 -7.31
CA SER A 39 -12.18 0.96 -8.27
C SER A 39 -12.01 2.38 -7.73
N ILE A 40 -12.95 2.85 -6.90
CA ILE A 40 -12.86 4.16 -6.24
C ILE A 40 -11.75 4.13 -5.18
N LEU A 41 -11.77 3.13 -4.31
CA LEU A 41 -10.76 2.99 -3.25
C LEU A 41 -9.36 2.76 -3.83
N GLY A 42 -9.26 2.02 -4.94
CA GLY A 42 -8.01 1.81 -5.65
C GLY A 42 -7.41 3.09 -6.22
N LEU A 43 -8.23 3.98 -6.80
CA LEU A 43 -7.75 5.28 -7.27
C LEU A 43 -7.23 6.14 -6.10
N VAL A 44 -7.99 6.22 -5.00
CA VAL A 44 -7.56 6.93 -3.78
C VAL A 44 -6.26 6.35 -3.24
N THR A 45 -6.11 5.03 -3.25
CA THR A 45 -4.90 4.33 -2.79
C THR A 45 -3.69 4.68 -3.66
N ILE A 46 -3.84 4.72 -4.99
CA ILE A 46 -2.73 5.10 -5.90
C ILE A 46 -2.30 6.54 -5.64
N LEU A 47 -3.25 7.48 -5.54
CA LEU A 47 -2.95 8.88 -5.24
C LEU A 47 -2.25 9.04 -3.88
N ALA A 48 -2.73 8.33 -2.86
CA ALA A 48 -2.12 8.34 -1.54
C ALA A 48 -0.70 7.73 -1.55
N THR A 49 -0.50 6.66 -2.32
CA THR A 49 0.82 6.03 -2.50
C THR A 49 1.80 6.99 -3.19
N CYS A 50 1.37 7.75 -4.21
CA CYS A 50 2.18 8.80 -4.81
C CYS A 50 2.63 9.85 -3.77
N GLY A 51 1.69 10.33 -2.95
CA GLY A 51 2.02 11.27 -1.85
C GLY A 51 3.03 10.69 -0.85
N GLN A 52 2.86 9.41 -0.49
CA GLN A 52 3.76 8.70 0.42
C GLN A 52 5.16 8.54 -0.17
N VAL A 53 5.29 8.24 -1.46
CA VAL A 53 6.57 8.15 -2.18
C VAL A 53 7.26 9.51 -2.23
N LEU A 54 6.53 10.59 -2.54
CA LEU A 54 7.09 11.95 -2.55
C LEU A 54 7.60 12.37 -1.16
N CYS A 55 6.84 12.06 -0.12
CA CYS A 55 7.23 12.29 1.28
C CYS A 55 8.50 11.50 1.65
N GLY A 56 8.58 10.23 1.22
CA GLY A 56 9.76 9.39 1.42
C GLY A 56 11.00 9.87 0.65
N LEU A 57 10.81 10.42 -0.55
CA LEU A 57 11.89 10.99 -1.35
C LEU A 57 12.52 12.21 -0.67
N GLY A 58 11.71 13.07 -0.04
CA GLY A 58 12.21 14.20 0.75
C GLY A 58 13.10 13.77 1.92
N LEU A 59 12.83 12.61 2.52
CA LEU A 59 13.68 12.03 3.57
C LEU A 59 14.99 11.44 3.04
N LEU A 60 15.07 11.09 1.76
CA LEU A 60 16.30 10.60 1.13
C LEU A 60 17.32 11.72 0.87
N PHE A 61 16.84 12.96 0.75
CA PHE A 61 17.66 14.15 0.52
C PHE A 61 17.56 15.16 1.68
N PRO A 62 17.95 14.77 2.91
CA PRO A 62 17.78 15.63 4.09
C PRO A 62 18.64 16.90 4.02
N GLN A 63 19.70 16.90 3.21
CA GLN A 63 20.58 18.06 3.00
C GLN A 63 19.85 19.28 2.40
N LEU A 64 18.70 19.06 1.75
CA LEU A 64 17.87 20.13 1.20
C LEU A 64 16.83 20.67 2.21
N LEU A 65 16.71 20.07 3.40
CA LEU A 65 15.62 20.34 4.34
C LEU A 65 16.14 20.81 5.71
N ARG A 66 15.36 21.67 6.37
CA ARG A 66 15.61 22.09 7.76
C ARG A 66 15.39 20.91 8.72
N ILE A 67 16.20 20.81 9.78
CA ILE A 67 16.12 19.71 10.78
C ILE A 67 14.70 19.51 11.34
N LEU A 68 14.01 20.60 11.71
CA LEU A 68 12.63 20.53 12.22
C LEU A 68 11.64 19.98 11.19
N LEU A 69 11.85 20.31 9.91
CA LEU A 69 11.05 19.82 8.80
C LEU A 69 11.30 18.33 8.54
N VAL A 70 12.54 17.85 8.70
CA VAL A 70 12.86 16.42 8.59
C VAL A 70 12.14 15.61 9.66
N ALA A 71 12.10 16.09 10.91
CA ALA A 71 11.41 15.41 12.00
C ALA A 71 9.88 15.33 11.75
N GLN A 72 9.28 16.42 11.26
CA GLN A 72 7.86 16.44 10.88
C GLN A 72 7.57 15.52 9.69
N LEU A 73 8.42 15.55 8.66
CA LEU A 73 8.29 14.73 7.47
C LEU A 73 8.41 13.24 7.80
N TRP A 74 9.33 12.86 8.70
CA TRP A 74 9.47 11.49 9.16
C TRP A 74 8.23 10.99 9.92
N ARG A 75 7.68 11.82 10.82
CA ARG A 75 6.43 11.49 11.54
C ARG A 75 5.26 11.35 10.56
N CYS A 76 5.16 12.28 9.60
CA CYS A 76 4.14 12.26 8.55
C CYS A 76 4.25 10.99 7.70
N HIS A 77 5.45 10.69 7.17
CA HIS A 77 5.73 9.49 6.38
C HIS A 77 5.35 8.20 7.12
N THR A 78 5.63 8.14 8.43
CA THR A 78 5.34 6.95 9.23
C THR A 78 3.83 6.74 9.41
N VAL A 79 3.10 7.79 9.82
CA VAL A 79 1.65 7.70 10.05
C VAL A 79 0.89 7.52 8.73
N TYR A 80 1.25 8.32 7.72
CA TYR A 80 0.62 8.24 6.41
C TYR A 80 0.90 6.91 5.71
N GLY A 81 2.09 6.34 5.91
CA GLY A 81 2.43 5.00 5.43
C GLY A 81 1.53 3.91 5.98
N LEU A 82 1.13 4.00 7.25
CA LEU A 82 0.16 3.06 7.83
C LEU A 82 -1.23 3.22 7.19
N ILE A 83 -1.67 4.46 6.96
CA ILE A 83 -2.95 4.74 6.29
C ILE A 83 -2.94 4.17 4.87
N VAL A 84 -1.87 4.42 4.10
CA VAL A 84 -1.70 3.86 2.74
C VAL A 84 -1.71 2.33 2.75
N TYR A 85 -1.04 1.71 3.72
CA TYR A 85 -1.05 0.25 3.87
C TYR A 85 -2.46 -0.31 4.11
N LEU A 86 -3.26 0.33 4.98
CA LEU A 86 -4.65 -0.07 5.25
C LEU A 86 -5.53 0.12 4.02
N LEU A 87 -5.37 1.24 3.30
CA LEU A 87 -6.07 1.51 2.04
C LEU A 87 -5.74 0.47 0.97
N ALA A 88 -4.45 0.15 0.78
CA ALA A 88 -4.00 -0.85 -0.17
C ALA A 88 -4.54 -2.24 0.18
N THR A 89 -4.44 -2.64 1.45
CA THR A 89 -4.98 -3.92 1.92
C THR A 89 -6.48 -4.02 1.67
N SER A 90 -7.24 -3.00 2.03
CA SER A 90 -8.68 -2.94 1.81
C SER A 90 -9.04 -2.98 0.32
N THR A 91 -8.29 -2.26 -0.51
CA THR A 91 -8.46 -2.26 -1.97
C THR A 91 -8.26 -3.65 -2.55
N VAL A 92 -7.18 -4.36 -2.16
CA VAL A 92 -6.90 -5.71 -2.65
C VAL A 92 -7.96 -6.70 -2.16
N VAL A 93 -8.41 -6.61 -0.90
CA VAL A 93 -9.52 -7.44 -0.40
C VAL A 93 -10.80 -7.22 -1.22
N LEU A 94 -11.18 -5.97 -1.48
CA LEU A 94 -12.32 -5.65 -2.35
C LEU A 94 -12.11 -6.17 -3.79
N GLY A 95 -10.87 -6.21 -4.27
CA GLY A 95 -10.52 -6.79 -5.57
C GLY A 95 -10.74 -8.30 -5.61
N ILE A 96 -10.28 -9.03 -4.58
CA ILE A 96 -10.49 -10.47 -4.43
C ILE A 96 -11.97 -10.82 -4.28
N CYS A 97 -12.72 -9.98 -3.58
CA CYS A 97 -14.16 -10.15 -3.40
C CYS A 97 -14.98 -9.70 -4.62
N SER A 98 -14.37 -9.10 -5.65
CA SER A 98 -15.10 -8.67 -6.84
C SER A 98 -15.62 -9.85 -7.65
N ASP A 99 -16.76 -9.65 -8.33
CA ASP A 99 -17.38 -10.68 -9.18
C ASP A 99 -16.41 -11.18 -10.26
N TRP A 100 -15.59 -10.27 -10.81
CA TRP A 100 -14.60 -10.62 -11.82
C TRP A 100 -13.55 -11.59 -11.26
N PHE A 101 -13.01 -11.34 -10.07
CA PHE A 101 -11.99 -12.21 -9.48
C PHE A 101 -12.56 -13.57 -9.06
N GLN A 102 -13.74 -13.57 -8.46
CA GLN A 102 -14.44 -14.81 -8.07
C GLN A 102 -14.85 -15.66 -9.27
N ALA A 103 -15.07 -15.04 -10.44
CA ALA A 103 -15.31 -15.77 -11.67
C ALA A 103 -14.05 -16.53 -12.16
N GLN A 104 -12.86 -16.00 -11.90
CA GLN A 104 -11.58 -16.60 -12.33
C GLN A 104 -11.00 -17.59 -11.31
N ILE A 105 -11.04 -17.26 -10.02
CA ILE A 105 -10.38 -18.02 -8.95
C ILE A 105 -11.44 -18.52 -7.96
N LYS A 106 -11.50 -19.85 -7.77
CA LYS A 106 -12.52 -20.51 -6.94
C LYS A 106 -11.92 -21.50 -5.94
N GLY A 107 -12.73 -21.90 -4.96
CA GLY A 107 -12.38 -22.93 -3.98
C GLY A 107 -11.19 -22.53 -3.12
N MET A 108 -10.29 -23.48 -2.84
CA MET A 108 -9.16 -23.29 -1.92
C MET A 108 -8.24 -22.13 -2.34
N ALA A 109 -8.01 -21.94 -3.64
CA ALA A 109 -7.12 -20.90 -4.15
C ALA A 109 -7.60 -19.48 -3.76
N TRP A 110 -8.92 -19.25 -3.72
CA TRP A 110 -9.49 -17.96 -3.33
C TRP A 110 -9.18 -17.63 -1.86
N TYR A 111 -9.38 -18.60 -0.96
CA TYR A 111 -9.06 -18.45 0.46
C TYR A 111 -7.57 -18.25 0.71
N LEU A 112 -6.71 -18.92 -0.05
CA LEU A 112 -5.26 -18.72 0.01
C LEU A 112 -4.87 -17.29 -0.40
N CYS A 113 -5.42 -16.79 -1.51
CA CYS A 113 -5.19 -15.40 -1.94
C CYS A 113 -5.64 -14.40 -0.86
N LEU A 114 -6.81 -14.62 -0.26
CA LEU A 114 -7.30 -13.76 0.82
C LEU A 114 -6.41 -13.83 2.07
N GLY A 115 -5.99 -15.03 2.48
CA GLY A 115 -5.12 -15.23 3.63
C GLY A 115 -3.75 -14.58 3.49
N LEU A 116 -3.16 -14.65 2.28
CA LEU A 116 -1.83 -14.06 1.99
C LEU A 116 -1.78 -12.55 2.20
N ILE A 117 -2.90 -11.83 2.02
CA ILE A 117 -2.99 -10.39 2.24
C ILE A 117 -2.73 -10.01 3.70
N PHE A 118 -3.03 -10.91 4.64
CA PHE A 118 -2.85 -10.65 6.07
C PHE A 118 -1.44 -11.00 6.57
N CYS A 119 -0.62 -11.71 5.79
CA CYS A 119 0.76 -12.03 6.19
C CYS A 119 1.62 -10.79 6.48
N PRO A 120 1.61 -9.73 5.64
CA PRO A 120 2.32 -8.48 5.95
C PRO A 120 1.84 -7.82 7.25
N ALA A 121 0.56 -7.93 7.61
CA ALA A 121 0.04 -7.36 8.84
C ALA A 121 0.69 -8.01 10.07
N LEU A 122 0.85 -9.34 10.03
CA LEU A 122 1.56 -10.09 11.09
C LEU A 122 3.02 -9.67 11.21
N VAL A 123 3.70 -9.44 10.09
CA VAL A 123 5.09 -8.96 10.08
C VAL A 123 5.18 -7.58 10.73
N ILE A 124 4.30 -6.65 10.38
CA ILE A 124 4.26 -5.30 10.96
C ILE A 124 4.01 -5.37 12.47
N VAL A 125 2.99 -6.13 12.91
CA VAL A 125 2.66 -6.28 14.33
C VAL A 125 3.84 -6.88 15.11
N ASN A 126 4.50 -7.90 14.57
CA ASN A 126 5.68 -8.51 15.19
C ASN A 126 6.85 -7.51 15.28
N GLN A 127 7.11 -6.73 14.23
CA GLN A 127 8.14 -5.69 14.23
C GLN A 127 7.87 -4.61 15.29
N THR A 128 6.63 -4.10 15.36
CA THR A 128 6.23 -3.12 16.37
C THR A 128 6.35 -3.69 17.78
N SER A 129 5.89 -4.92 18.00
CA SER A 129 5.97 -5.58 19.31
C SER A 129 7.41 -5.73 19.79
N ARG A 130 8.33 -6.16 18.91
CA ARG A 130 9.76 -6.31 19.24
C ARG A 130 10.42 -4.98 19.57
N THR A 131 10.09 -3.91 18.85
CA THR A 131 10.65 -2.57 19.13
C THR A 131 10.12 -2.00 20.45
N CYS A 132 8.84 -2.20 20.78
CA CYS A 132 8.26 -1.82 22.06
C CYS A 132 8.88 -2.59 23.24
N LEU A 133 9.04 -3.91 23.09
CA LEU A 133 9.68 -4.76 24.12
C LEU A 133 11.16 -4.41 24.32
N SER A 134 11.90 -4.16 23.24
CA SER A 134 13.31 -3.76 23.30
C SER A 134 13.48 -2.43 24.05
N LYS A 135 12.63 -1.43 23.77
CA LYS A 135 12.64 -0.16 24.53
C LYS A 135 12.35 -0.37 26.01
N LYS A 136 11.37 -1.21 26.37
CA LYS A 136 11.10 -1.51 27.79
C LYS A 136 12.30 -2.12 28.50
N ARG A 137 13.07 -2.99 27.84
CA ARG A 137 14.27 -3.62 28.42
C ARG A 137 15.42 -2.64 28.72
N GLN A 138 15.47 -1.48 28.07
CA GLN A 138 16.53 -0.49 28.33
C GLN A 138 16.28 0.39 29.56
N TYR A 139 15.08 0.30 30.17
CA TYR A 139 14.71 1.03 31.37
C TYR A 139 14.69 0.16 32.65
N PHE A 140 15.11 -1.11 32.54
CA PHE A 140 15.31 -2.07 33.64
C PHE A 140 16.75 -2.58 33.61
#